data_AF-A0A645H2B9-F1
#
_entry.id   AF-A0A645H2B9-F1
#
_cell.length_a   1.000
_cell.length_b   1.000
_cell.length_c   1.000
_cell.angle_alpha   90.00
_cell.angle_beta   90.00
_cell.angle_gamma   90.00
#
_symmetry.space_group_name_H-M   'P 1'
#
loop_
_entity.id
_entity.type
_entity.pdbx_description
1 polymer ?
#
loop_
_entity_poly.entity_id
_entity_poly.type
_entity_poly.pdbx_seq_one_letter_code
_entity_poly.pdbx_strand_id
1 'polypeptide(L)' 'MLVTALNPKIGYYKAAAIAQKAYAEGKTLKEAALESGEVTSEEFDAWVDPHKMVGKTD' A
#
# COMPACT_ATOMS: atom_id res chain seq x y z
N MET A 1 -9.33 0.09 -2.64
CA MET A 1 -8.36 0.59 -1.64
C MET A 1 -7.11 -0.30 -1.69
N LEU A 2 -6.04 0.14 -2.35
CA LEU A 2 -4.87 -0.70 -2.64
C LEU A 2 -3.99 -0.99 -1.41
N VAL A 3 -4.12 -0.18 -0.36
CA VAL A 3 -3.30 -0.29 0.85
C VAL A 3 -3.51 -1.61 1.62
N THR A 4 -4.62 -2.30 1.41
CA THR A 4 -4.91 -3.58 2.07
C THR A 4 -3.91 -4.67 1.69
N ALA A 5 -3.27 -4.55 0.52
CA ALA A 5 -2.18 -5.43 0.10
C ALA A 5 -0.95 -5.33 1.03
N LEU A 6 -0.79 -4.21 1.75
CA LEU A 6 0.31 -4.02 2.69
C LEU A 6 0.04 -4.67 4.05
N ASN A 7 -1.22 -4.93 4.42
CA ASN A 7 -1.58 -5.45 5.74
C ASN A 7 -0.84 -6.75 6.12
N PRO A 8 -0.67 -7.76 5.23
CA PRO A 8 0.05 -8.99 5.56
C PRO A 8 1.57 -8.81 5.68
N LYS A 9 2.12 -7.67 5.24
CA LYS A 9 3.57 -7.41 5.15
C LYS A 9 4.06 -6.53 6.29
N ILE A 10 3.34 -5.44 6.54
CA ILE A 10 3.72 -4.42 7.54
C ILE A 10 2.69 -4.30 8.68
N GLY A 11 1.58 -5.04 8.62
CA GLY A 11 0.51 -4.99 9.61
C GLY A 11 -0.52 -3.89 9.35
N TYR A 12 -1.70 -4.07 9.93
CA TYR A 12 -2.86 -3.19 9.72
C TYR A 12 -2.58 -1.74 10.11
N TYR A 13 -2.05 -1.49 11.31
CA TYR A 13 -1.86 -0.13 11.81
C TYR A 13 -0.90 0.70 10.94
N LYS A 14 0.18 0.08 10.46
CA LYS A 14 1.16 0.75 9.60
C LYS A 14 0.58 1.04 8.21
N ALA A 15 -0.12 0.07 7.62
CA ALA A 15 -0.82 0.25 6.36
C ALA A 15 -1.90 1.36 6.45
N ALA A 16 -2.67 1.38 7.54
CA ALA A 16 -3.66 2.42 7.79
C ALA A 16 -3.02 3.81 7.93
N ALA A 17 -1.89 3.92 8.64
CA ALA A 17 -1.15 5.17 8.77
C ALA A 17 -0.63 5.68 7.41
N ILE A 18 -0.12 4.80 6.55
CA ILE A 18 0.29 5.15 5.18
C ILE A 18 -0.88 5.68 4.35
N ALA A 19 -2.05 5.04 4.42
CA ALA A 19 -3.25 5.52 3.73
C ALA A 19 -3.71 6.89 4.21
N GLN A 20 -3.71 7.11 5.53
CA GLN A 20 -4.07 8.40 6.12
C GLN A 20 -3.08 9.49 5.70
N LYS A 21 -1.78 9.19 5.72
CA LYS A 21 -0.72 10.11 5.29
C LYS A 21 -0.89 10.48 3.82
N ALA A 22 -1.08 9.49 2.94
CA ALA A 22 -1.31 9.72 1.52
C ALA A 22 -2.51 10.65 1.29
N TYR A 23 -3.63 10.41 1.99
CA TYR A 23 -4.83 11.23 1.88
C TYR A 23 -4.63 12.65 2.43
N ALA A 24 -4.03 12.79 3.62
CA ALA A 24 -3.83 14.08 4.27
C ALA A 24 -2.86 14.99 3.50
N GLU A 25 -1.84 14.41 2.88
CA GLU A 25 -0.80 15.14 2.16
C GLU A 25 -1.04 15.22 0.64
N GLY A 26 -2.13 14.63 0.13
CA GLY A 26 -2.43 14.59 -1.30
C GLY A 26 -1.41 13.79 -2.12
N LYS A 27 -0.75 12.82 -1.49
CA LYS A 27 0.28 11.95 -2.09
C LYS A 27 -0.31 10.64 -2.58
N THR A 28 0.40 9.97 -3.46
CA THR A 28 0.09 8.58 -3.80
C THR A 28 0.41 7.65 -2.64
N LEU A 29 -0.24 6.48 -2.60
CA LEU A 29 0.06 5.44 -1.61
C LEU A 29 1.53 4.99 -1.67
N LYS A 30 2.12 4.97 -2.87
CA LYS A 30 3.51 4.58 -3.06
C LYS A 30 4.46 5.60 -2.43
N GLU A 31 4.25 6.89 -2.69
CA GLU A 31 5.06 7.96 -2.08
C GLU A 31 4.95 7.94 -0.55
N ALA A 32 3.74 7.83 -0.01
CA ALA A 32 3.54 7.77 1.43
C ALA A 32 4.17 6.52 2.08
N ALA A 33 4.17 5.37 1.37
CA ALA A 33 4.81 4.12 1.82
C ALA A 33 6.33 4.19 1.78
N LEU A 34 6.89 4.84 0.76
CA LEU A 34 8.34 5.09 0.66
C LEU A 34 8.81 6.04 1.75
N GLU A 35 8.07 7.13 1.99
CA GLU A 35 8.42 8.11 3.02
C GLU A 35 8.22 7.59 4.45
N SER A 36 7.38 6.58 4.67
CA SER A 36 7.28 5.95 5.99
C SER A 36 8.50 5.10 6.33
N GLY A 37 9.32 4.73 5.34
CA GLY A 37 10.47 3.84 5.51
C GLY A 37 10.07 2.39 5.79
N GLU A 38 8.78 2.05 5.70
CA GLU A 38 8.25 0.71 5.96
C GLU A 38 8.32 -0.21 4.74
N VAL A 39 8.46 0.38 3.54
CA VAL A 39 8.40 -0.35 2.27
C VAL A 39 9.35 0.32 1.26
N THR A 40 10.13 -0.47 0.51
CA THR A 40 10.89 0.04 -0.64
C THR A 40 10.01 0.16 -1.89
N SER A 41 10.55 0.77 -2.95
CA SER A 41 9.81 0.89 -4.21
C SER A 41 9.58 -0.49 -4.83
N GLU A 42 10.59 -1.35 -4.80
CA GLU A 42 10.50 -2.70 -5.35
C GLU A 42 9.49 -3.55 -4.57
N GLU A 43 9.48 -3.45 -3.25
CA GLU A 43 8.51 -4.16 -2.40
C GLU A 43 7.08 -3.69 -2.66
N PHE A 44 6.87 -2.37 -2.77
CA PHE A 44 5.55 -1.83 -3.07
C PHE A 44 5.06 -2.32 -4.43
N ASP A 45 5.89 -2.25 -5.47
CA ASP A 45 5.52 -2.68 -6.82
C ASP A 45 5.29 -4.20 -6.90
N ALA A 46 6.01 -4.99 -6.08
CA ALA A 46 5.83 -6.43 -6.01
C ALA A 46 4.54 -6.84 -5.28
N TRP A 47 4.14 -6.08 -4.26
CA TRP A 47 3.00 -6.44 -3.40
C TRP A 47 1.68 -5.80 -3.84
N VAL A 48 1.74 -4.59 -4.41
CA VAL A 48 0.57 -3.78 -4.77
C VAL A 48 0.33 -3.87 -6.28
N ASP A 49 -0.30 -4.96 -6.70
CA ASP A 49 -0.68 -5.21 -8.09
C ASP A 49 -2.21 -5.28 -8.24
N PRO A 50 -2.87 -4.22 -8.73
CA PRO A 50 -4.32 -4.20 -8.89
C PRO A 50 -4.86 -5.36 -9.74
N HIS A 51 -4.10 -5.83 -10.73
CA HIS A 51 -4.53 -6.95 -11.59
C HIS A 51 -4.55 -8.28 -10.84
N LYS A 52 -3.70 -8.44 -9.82
CA LYS A 52 -3.71 -9.62 -8.94
C LYS A 52 -4.67 -9.50 -7.76
N MET A 53 -5.21 -8.30 -7.52
CA MET A 53 -6.12 -8.00 -6.40
C MET A 53 -7.60 -8.12 -6.76
N VAL A 54 -7.92 -8.33 -8.04
CA VAL A 54 -9.28 -8.65 -8.49
C VAL A 54 -9.48 -10.16 -8.45
N GLY A 55 -10.47 -10.63 -7.70
CA GLY A 55 -10.79 -12.06 -7.63
C GLY A 55 -11.16 -12.61 -9.01
N LYS A 56 -10.93 -13.91 -9.22
CA LYS A 56 -11.44 -14.59 -10.42
C LYS A 56 -12.97 -14.57 -10.39
N THR A 57 -13.55 -14.10 -11.49
CA THR A 57 -14.98 -14.20 -11.77
C THR A 57 -15.13 -15.31 -12.79
N ASP A 58 -15.18 -16.55 -12.29
CA ASP A 58 -15.69 -17.70 -13.05
C ASP A 58 -17.23 -17.69 -13.02
#